data_AF-A0A378FWU3-F1
#
_entry.id   AF-A0A378FWU3-F1
#
_cell.length_a   1.000
_cell.length_b   1.000
_cell.length_c   1.000
_cell.angle_alpha   90.00
_cell.angle_beta   90.00
_cell.angle_gamma   90.00
#
_symmetry.space_group_name_H-M   'P 1'
#
loop_
_entity.id
_entity.type
_entity.pdbx_description
1 polymer ?
#
loop_
_entity_poly.entity_id
_entity_poly.type
_entity_poly.pdbx_seq_one_letter_code
_entity_poly.pdbx_strand_id
1 'polypeptide(L)' 'MKHDHFIVQSPATPAQQLLLLFHGVGDNPVSMGQIGSWFAPQFPDALIVSIGGVEPCGPNGRQWFRCRG' A
#
# COMPACT_ATOMS: atom_id res chain seq x y z
N MET A 1 -7.73 -15.00 6.07
CA MET A 1 -6.66 -14.03 6.40
C MET A 1 -7.06 -12.71 5.78
N LYS A 2 -7.21 -11.63 6.56
CA LYS A 2 -7.51 -10.31 5.98
C LYS A 2 -6.19 -9.73 5.50
N HIS A 3 -6.01 -9.65 4.18
CA HIS A 3 -4.87 -8.96 3.60
C HIS A 3 -5.10 -7.46 3.75
N ASP A 4 -4.31 -6.82 4.61
CA ASP A 4 -4.41 -5.38 4.85
C ASP A 4 -3.87 -4.65 3.62
N HIS A 5 -4.69 -3.81 3.03
CA HIS A 5 -4.32 -2.91 1.95
C HIS A 5 -5.05 -1.58 2.13
N PHE A 6 -4.52 -0.55 1.49
CA PHE A 6 -5.08 0.78 1.50
C PHE A 6 -5.17 1.30 0.06
N ILE A 7 -6.40 1.58 -0.38
CA ILE A 7 -6.64 2.15 -1.72
C ILE A 7 -6.41 3.66 -1.60
N VAL A 8 -5.40 4.15 -2.31
CA VAL A 8 -5.10 5.58 -2.37
C VAL A 8 -5.93 6.27 -3.45
N GLN A 9 -6.08 5.62 -4.60
CA GLN A 9 -6.92 6.07 -5.70
C GLN A 9 -7.56 4.86 -6.37
N SER A 10 -8.86 4.96 -6.64
CA SER A 10 -9.56 4.09 -7.58
C SER A 10 -10.17 4.99 -8.66
N PRO A 11 -9.83 4.79 -9.95
CA PRO A 11 -10.40 5.58 -11.03
C PRO A 11 -11.90 5.26 -11.19
N ALA A 12 -12.66 6.20 -11.75
CA ALA A 12 -14.08 6.02 -12.04
C ALA A 12 -14.32 5.13 -13.28
N THR A 13 -13.33 5.04 -14.16
CA THR A 13 -13.28 4.17 -15.34
C THR A 13 -12.44 2.93 -15.04
N PRO A 14 -12.48 1.87 -15.89
CA PRO A 14 -11.58 0.75 -15.74
C PRO A 14 -10.12 1.22 -15.70
N ALA A 15 -9.38 0.79 -14.66
CA ALA A 15 -8.01 1.22 -14.47
C ALA A 15 -7.13 0.81 -15.64
N GLN A 16 -6.37 1.75 -16.19
CA GLN A 16 -5.42 1.49 -17.28
C GLN A 16 -4.04 1.08 -16.75
N GLN A 17 -3.78 1.37 -15.47
CA GLN A 17 -2.51 1.15 -14.80
C GLN A 17 -2.76 0.70 -13.35
N LEU A 18 -1.85 -0.11 -12.82
CA LEU A 18 -1.83 -0.52 -11.42
C LEU A 18 -0.50 -0.10 -10.79
N LEU A 19 -0.58 0.76 -9.78
CA LEU A 19 0.57 1.14 -8.96
C LEU A 19 0.44 0.46 -7.60
N LEU A 20 1.44 -0.36 -7.26
CA LEU A 20 1.53 -1.03 -5.97
C LEU A 20 2.62 -0.38 -5.12
N LEU A 21 2.24 0.09 -3.93
CA LEU A 21 3.16 0.69 -2.97
C LEU A 21 3.45 -0.32 -1.85
N PHE A 22 4.74 -0.46 -1.53
CA PHE A 22 5.23 -1.40 -0.52
C PHE A 22 5.98 -0.62 0.56
N HIS A 23 5.48 -0.68 1.80
CA HIS A 23 6.07 0.00 2.94
C HIS A 23 7.36 -0.68 3.43
N GLY A 24 8.18 0.04 4.20
CA GLY A 24 9.37 -0.51 4.88
C GLY A 24 9.01 -1.37 6.11
N VAL A 25 9.98 -2.14 6.63
CA VAL A 25 9.77 -2.99 7.82
C VAL A 25 9.31 -2.15 9.02
N GLY A 26 8.25 -2.60 9.71
CA GLY A 26 7.71 -1.92 10.90
C GLY A 26 6.71 -0.82 10.59
N ASP A 27 6.50 -0.49 9.32
CA ASP A 27 5.47 0.47 8.88
C ASP A 27 4.18 -0.25 8.46
N ASN A 28 3.18 0.47 7.94
CA ASN A 28 1.87 -0.04 7.60
C ASN A 28 1.35 0.54 6.26
N PRO A 29 0.35 -0.09 5.61
CA PRO A 29 -0.11 0.36 4.31
C PRO A 29 -0.75 1.75 4.30
N VAL A 30 -1.28 2.23 5.43
CA VAL A 30 -1.92 3.56 5.52
C VAL A 30 -0.88 4.67 5.44
N SER A 31 0.30 4.49 6.05
CA SER A 31 1.40 5.48 6.00
C SER A 31 1.86 5.80 4.57
N MET A 32 1.73 4.84 3.66
CA MET A 32 2.04 5.05 2.23
C MET A 32 0.99 5.85 1.47
N GLY A 33 -0.17 6.14 2.09
CA GLY A 33 -1.23 6.93 1.46
C GLY A 33 -0.77 8.33 1.06
N GLN A 34 0.06 8.98 1.87
CA GLN A 34 0.59 10.32 1.55
C GLN A 34 1.48 10.28 0.29
N ILE A 35 2.40 9.32 0.20
CA ILE A 35 3.26 9.15 -0.99
C ILE A 35 2.39 8.80 -2.20
N GLY A 36 1.42 7.90 -2.04
CA GLY A 36 0.49 7.54 -3.11
C GLY A 36 -0.30 8.72 -3.65
N SER A 37 -0.67 9.69 -2.79
CA SER A 37 -1.42 10.88 -3.19
C SER A 37 -0.66 11.79 -4.15
N TRP A 38 0.68 11.73 -4.17
CA TRP A 38 1.49 12.50 -5.12
C TRP A 38 1.45 11.90 -6.52
N PHE A 39 1.22 10.60 -6.63
CA PHE A 39 1.06 9.91 -7.92
C PHE A 39 -0.34 10.08 -8.51
N ALA A 40 -1.38 10.19 -7.67
CA ALA A 40 -2.77 10.30 -8.09
C ALA A 40 -3.02 11.36 -9.21
N PRO A 41 -2.53 12.62 -9.09
CA PRO A 41 -2.71 13.62 -10.15
C PRO A 41 -1.93 13.33 -11.45
N GLN A 42 -0.84 12.56 -11.37
CA GLN A 42 0.02 12.24 -12.51
C GLN A 42 -0.49 11.01 -13.28
N PHE A 43 -1.25 10.15 -12.60
CA PHE A 43 -1.81 8.91 -13.14
C PHE A 43 -3.31 8.83 -12.82
N PRO A 44 -4.16 9.69 -13.40
CA PRO A 44 -5.58 9.80 -13.03
C PRO A 44 -6.38 8.52 -13.31
N ASP A 45 -5.96 7.71 -14.29
CA ASP A 45 -6.60 6.45 -14.66
C ASP A 45 -5.98 5.22 -13.98
N ALA A 46 -5.09 5.43 -13.00
CA ALA A 46 -4.45 4.35 -12.26
C ALA A 46 -5.23 3.92 -11.01
N LEU A 47 -5.28 2.61 -10.78
CA LEU A 47 -5.57 2.06 -9.46
C LEU A 47 -4.28 2.11 -8.64
N ILE A 48 -4.28 2.85 -7.54
CA ILE A 48 -3.11 3.03 -6.67
C ILE A 48 -3.41 2.39 -5.32
N VAL A 49 -2.68 1.33 -4.99
CA VAL A 49 -2.91 0.54 -3.77
C VAL A 49 -1.62 0.37 -3.00
N SER A 50 -1.66 0.68 -1.71
CA SER A 50 -0.62 0.32 -0.76
C SER A 50 -0.94 -1.03 -0.12
N ILE A 51 0.05 -1.92 -0.09
CA ILE A 51 -0.09 -3.28 0.41
C ILE A 51 0.56 -3.38 1.79
N GLY A 52 -0.11 -4.07 2.71
CA GLY A 52 0.43 -4.39 4.03
C GLY A 52 1.15 -5.73 4.03
N GLY A 53 2.31 -5.77 4.70
CA GLY A 53 3.05 -7.00 4.95
C GLY A 53 2.21 -8.07 5.66
N VAL A 54 2.50 -9.34 5.42
CA VAL A 54 1.68 -10.46 5.93
C VAL A 54 1.88 -10.74 7.41
N GLU A 55 3.02 -10.33 7.99
CA GLU A 55 3.35 -10.57 9.39
C GLU A 55 3.24 -9.27 10.21
N PRO A 56 2.82 -9.37 11.49
CA PRO A 56 2.87 -8.23 12.41
C PRO A 56 4.32 -7.85 12.76
N CYS A 57 4.56 -6.56 12.94
CA CYS A 57 5.85 -6.01 13.37
C CYS A 57 5.60 -4.87 14.37
N GLY A 58 5.76 -5.16 15.66
CA GLY A 58 5.39 -4.21 16.72
C GLY A 58 3.87 -4.01 16.86
N PRO A 59 3.43 -2.93 17.54
CA PRO A 59 2.01 -2.73 17.88
C PRO A 59 1.09 -2.49 16.67
N ASN A 60 1.55 -1.68 15.70
CA ASN A 60 0.76 -1.22 14.56
C ASN A 60 1.46 -1.43 13.21
N GLY A 61 2.67 -1.96 13.21
CA GLY A 61 3.48 -2.16 12.02
C GLY A 61 3.34 -3.55 11.43
N ARG A 62 3.85 -3.72 10.21
CA ARG A 62 3.85 -4.96 9.44
C ARG A 62 5.24 -5.23 8.87
N GLN A 63 5.49 -6.49 8.54
CA GLN A 63 6.69 -6.92 7.83
C GLN A 63 6.34 -7.94 6.73
N TRP A 64 7.14 -7.96 5.68
CA TRP A 64 6.94 -8.82 4.51
C TRP A 64 7.34 -10.27 4.76
N PHE A 65 8.36 -10.44 5.60
CA PHE A 65 8.92 -11.70 6.01
C PHE A 65 9.55 -11.50 7.38
N ARG A 66 9.65 -12.60 8.12
CA ARG A 66 10.34 -12.62 9.40
C ARG A 66 11.80 -12.17 9.24
N CYS A 67 12.15 -11.02 9.81
CA CYS A 67 13.52 -10.49 9.75
C CYS A 67 14.46 -11.12 10.78
N ARG A 68 13.93 -11.75 11.84
CA ARG A 68 14.70 -12.53 12.83
C ARG A 68 13.98 -13.84 13.11
N GLY A 69 14.66 -14.95 12.81
CA GLY A 69 14.17 -16.34 12.96
C GLY A 69 13.62 -16.63 14.35
#